data_AF-A0A7J2ZBV4-F1
#
_entry.id   AF-A0A7J2ZBV4-F1
#
_cell.length_a   1.000
_cell.length_b   1.000
_cell.length_c   1.000
_cell.angle_alpha   90.00
_cell.angle_beta   90.00
_cell.angle_gamma   90.00
#
_symmetry.space_group_name_H-M   'P 1'
#
loop_
_entity.id
_entity.type
_entity.pdbx_description
1 polymer ?
#
loop_
_entity_poly.entity_id
_entity_poly.type
_entity_poly.pdbx_seq_one_letter_code
_entity_poly.pdbx_strand_id
1 'polypeptide(L)'
;MSRIRKFLAALYHAFFNFVLNSFKSINRKIRSKLPVWRMKEETKEHVQSSIKVFRWIILPASLLYVFLEFYLFGENALDTMLWGLAVFFYSNFLPNLPSIYRKKAKNNDAKDLPWYKRYAILLFAPLLVWILFSGIRLSWRTTETYHNFKSLTVYCIFLFIVGFLAFIKFPITLGNFVEILVFPLYGLTGYLTHLKVDKIW
;
A
#
# COMPACT_ATOMS: atom_id res chain seq x y z
N MET A 1 -3.97 25.79 -22.53
CA MET A 1 -3.95 24.65 -21.57
C MET A 1 -4.01 25.20 -20.14
N SER A 2 -5.01 24.85 -19.32
CA SER A 2 -5.26 25.51 -18.02
C SER A 2 -4.19 25.21 -16.95
N ARG A 3 -3.99 26.12 -15.98
CA ARG A 3 -3.03 25.98 -14.87
C ARG A 3 -3.24 24.67 -14.08
N ILE A 4 -4.49 24.26 -13.89
CA ILE A 4 -4.88 23.02 -13.20
C ILE A 4 -4.34 21.79 -13.94
N ARG A 5 -4.45 21.73 -15.27
CA ARG A 5 -3.94 20.59 -16.05
C ARG A 5 -2.42 20.47 -15.96
N LYS A 6 -1.69 21.60 -15.96
CA LYS A 6 -0.22 21.61 -15.78
C LYS A 6 0.17 21.10 -14.39
N PHE A 7 -0.51 21.55 -13.35
CA PHE A 7 -0.28 21.12 -11.98
C PHE A 7 -0.52 19.61 -11.82
N LEU A 8 -1.64 19.08 -12.33
CA LEU A 8 -1.95 17.65 -12.25
C LEU A 8 -0.93 16.79 -13.00
N ALA A 9 -0.46 17.25 -14.16
CA ALA A 9 0.61 16.57 -14.89
C ALA A 9 1.92 16.56 -14.10
N ALA A 10 2.29 17.68 -13.48
CA ALA A 10 3.48 17.75 -12.62
C ALA A 10 3.38 16.80 -11.42
N LEU A 11 2.22 16.76 -10.76
CA LEU A 11 1.98 15.85 -9.63
C LEU A 11 2.05 14.38 -10.05
N TYR A 12 1.46 14.03 -11.19
CA TYR A 12 1.58 12.70 -11.78
C TYR A 12 3.05 12.31 -11.99
N HIS A 13 3.84 13.18 -12.62
CA HIS A 13 5.25 12.91 -12.88
C HIS A 13 6.08 12.81 -11.60
N ALA A 14 5.82 13.68 -10.61
CA ALA A 14 6.48 13.62 -9.31
C ALA A 14 6.20 12.29 -8.61
N PHE A 15 4.94 11.86 -8.57
CA PHE A 15 4.54 10.60 -7.95
C PHE A 15 5.13 9.38 -8.68
N PHE A 16 5.02 9.34 -10.01
CA PHE A 16 5.62 8.29 -10.83
C PHE A 16 7.13 8.17 -10.59
N ASN A 17 7.84 9.29 -10.62
CA ASN A 17 9.28 9.32 -10.41
C ASN A 17 9.67 8.90 -8.99
N PHE A 18 8.90 9.33 -7.98
CA PHE A 18 9.09 8.92 -6.60
C PHE A 18 8.99 7.39 -6.45
N VAL A 19 7.92 6.78 -6.96
CA VAL A 19 7.72 5.33 -6.91
C VAL A 19 8.82 4.59 -7.67
N LEU A 20 9.11 5.01 -8.91
CA LEU A 20 10.14 4.37 -9.73
C LEU A 20 11.53 4.45 -9.08
N ASN A 21 11.89 5.59 -8.51
CA ASN A 21 13.18 5.77 -7.85
C ASN A 21 13.27 4.96 -6.55
N SER A 22 12.16 4.79 -5.85
CA SER A 22 12.08 3.92 -4.66
C SER A 22 12.37 2.47 -5.04
N PHE A 23 11.69 1.93 -6.07
CA PHE A 23 11.93 0.57 -6.56
C PHE A 23 13.35 0.38 -7.13
N LYS A 24 13.89 1.37 -7.88
CA LYS A 24 15.29 1.33 -8.34
C LYS A 24 16.27 1.27 -7.16
N SER A 25 16.03 2.07 -6.13
CA SER A 25 16.88 2.11 -4.94
C SER A 25 16.85 0.79 -4.17
N ILE A 26 15.66 0.22 -3.99
CA ILE A 26 15.48 -1.12 -3.43
C ILE A 26 16.23 -2.15 -4.29
N ASN A 27 15.96 -2.22 -5.59
CA ASN A 27 16.57 -3.14 -6.54
C ASN A 27 18.11 -3.12 -6.46
N ARG A 28 18.70 -1.92 -6.39
CA ARG A 28 20.14 -1.71 -6.19
C ARG A 28 20.61 -2.21 -4.82
N LYS A 29 19.91 -1.85 -3.74
CA LYS A 29 20.28 -2.20 -2.36
C LYS A 29 20.25 -3.71 -2.13
N ILE A 30 19.34 -4.42 -2.80
CA ILE A 30 19.20 -5.89 -2.72
C ILE A 30 20.04 -6.63 -3.78
N ARG A 31 20.76 -5.89 -4.64
CA ARG A 31 21.53 -6.40 -5.79
C ARG A 31 20.68 -7.31 -6.71
N SER A 32 19.41 -6.94 -6.87
CA SER A 32 18.54 -7.60 -7.82
C SER A 32 18.88 -7.13 -9.24
N LYS A 33 18.77 -8.04 -10.21
CA LYS A 33 19.09 -7.81 -11.62
C LYS A 33 17.82 -7.49 -12.43
N LEU A 34 16.77 -6.97 -11.80
CA LEU A 34 15.57 -6.57 -12.54
C LEU A 34 15.91 -5.39 -13.46
N PRO A 35 15.55 -5.48 -14.75
CA PRO A 35 15.87 -4.43 -15.70
C PRO A 35 15.00 -3.20 -15.46
N VAL A 36 15.57 -2.02 -15.68
CA VAL A 36 14.90 -0.74 -15.41
C VAL A 36 13.67 -0.52 -16.29
N TRP A 37 13.68 -1.02 -17.53
CA TRP A 37 12.53 -0.89 -18.43
C TRP A 37 11.30 -1.60 -17.86
N ARG A 38 11.47 -2.80 -17.27
CA ARG A 38 10.38 -3.56 -16.65
C ARG A 38 9.83 -2.85 -15.43
N MET A 39 10.69 -2.34 -14.55
CA MET A 39 10.25 -1.52 -13.41
C MET A 39 9.48 -0.26 -13.85
N LYS A 40 9.87 0.35 -14.97
CA LYS A 40 9.20 1.53 -15.53
C LYS A 40 7.80 1.19 -16.05
N GLU A 41 7.66 0.07 -16.75
CA GLU A 41 6.39 -0.43 -17.26
C GLU A 41 5.42 -0.75 -16.12
N GLU A 42 5.87 -1.56 -15.16
CA GLU A 42 5.10 -1.96 -13.98
C GLU A 42 4.67 -0.73 -13.15
N THR A 43 5.60 0.20 -12.88
CA THR A 43 5.27 1.45 -12.18
C THR A 43 4.23 2.27 -12.95
N LYS A 44 4.30 2.31 -14.28
CA LYS A 44 3.37 3.08 -15.11
C LYS A 44 1.97 2.52 -15.01
N GLU A 45 1.82 1.21 -15.13
CA GLU A 45 0.52 0.52 -15.06
C GLU A 45 -0.14 0.73 -13.69
N HIS A 46 0.60 0.47 -12.61
CA HIS A 46 0.08 0.66 -11.26
C HIS A 46 -0.26 2.11 -10.96
N VAL A 47 0.62 3.08 -11.29
CA VAL A 47 0.34 4.51 -11.04
C VAL A 47 -0.87 4.99 -11.84
N GLN A 48 -0.99 4.60 -13.11
CA GLN A 48 -2.14 4.97 -13.94
C GLN A 48 -3.45 4.41 -13.37
N SER A 49 -3.44 3.14 -12.96
CA SER A 49 -4.60 2.50 -12.33
C SER A 49 -4.96 3.16 -11.00
N SER A 50 -3.98 3.38 -10.11
CA SER A 50 -4.20 4.07 -8.82
C SER A 50 -4.80 5.45 -9.00
N ILE A 51 -4.29 6.25 -9.95
CA ILE A 51 -4.79 7.61 -10.17
C ILE A 51 -6.21 7.58 -10.73
N LYS A 52 -6.54 6.61 -11.59
CA LYS A 52 -7.90 6.41 -12.09
C LYS A 52 -8.86 6.06 -10.96
N VAL A 53 -8.52 5.07 -10.13
CA VAL A 53 -9.34 4.66 -8.97
C VAL A 53 -9.43 5.78 -7.94
N PHE A 54 -8.32 6.48 -7.69
CA PHE A 54 -8.29 7.63 -6.79
C PHE A 54 -9.28 8.71 -7.23
N ARG A 55 -9.21 9.12 -8.50
CA ARG A 55 -10.05 10.20 -9.02
C ARG A 55 -11.54 9.87 -9.00
N TRP A 56 -11.90 8.64 -9.34
CA TRP A 56 -13.30 8.28 -9.60
C TRP A 56 -14.00 7.59 -8.43
N ILE A 57 -13.25 7.01 -7.49
CA ILE A 57 -13.81 6.23 -6.38
C ILE A 57 -13.35 6.83 -5.05
N ILE A 58 -12.04 6.84 -4.81
CA ILE A 58 -11.52 7.21 -3.49
C ILE A 58 -11.80 8.67 -3.17
N LEU A 59 -11.45 9.61 -4.05
CA LEU A 59 -11.61 11.04 -3.77
C LEU A 59 -13.08 11.43 -3.53
N PRO A 60 -14.07 11.03 -4.35
CA PRO A 60 -15.48 11.27 -4.05
C PRO A 60 -15.92 10.62 -2.72
N ALA A 61 -15.52 9.38 -2.46
CA ALA A 61 -15.88 8.68 -1.23
C ALA A 61 -15.26 9.35 0.02
N SER A 62 -14.01 9.82 -0.07
CA SER A 62 -13.32 10.57 0.97
C SER A 62 -14.02 11.88 1.30
N LEU A 63 -14.41 12.65 0.28
CA LEU A 63 -15.13 13.91 0.48
C LEU A 63 -16.50 13.68 1.11
N LEU A 64 -17.21 12.64 0.66
CA LEU A 64 -18.49 12.26 1.25
C LEU A 64 -18.33 11.82 2.71
N TYR A 65 -17.32 11.00 3.00
CA TYR A 65 -17.00 10.54 4.35
C TYR A 65 -16.76 11.71 5.31
N VAL A 66 -15.85 12.64 4.96
CA VAL A 66 -15.56 13.80 5.80
C VAL A 66 -16.78 14.69 5.98
N PHE A 67 -17.58 14.88 4.94
CA PHE A 67 -18.81 15.66 5.03
C PHE A 67 -19.84 15.00 5.96
N LEU A 68 -20.04 13.69 5.87
CA LEU A 68 -20.98 12.95 6.71
C LEU A 68 -20.53 12.93 8.17
N GLU A 69 -19.23 12.72 8.45
CA GLU A 69 -18.69 12.78 9.81
C GLU A 69 -18.92 14.14 10.45
N PHE A 70 -18.60 15.21 9.70
CA PHE A 70 -18.80 16.56 10.19
C PHE A 70 -20.29 16.89 10.40
N TYR A 71 -21.15 16.51 9.46
CA TYR A 71 -22.58 16.86 9.51
C TYR A 71 -23.37 16.03 10.54
N LEU A 72 -23.10 14.73 10.66
CA LEU A 72 -23.86 13.82 11.52
C LEU A 72 -23.30 13.75 12.95
N PHE A 73 -21.98 13.81 13.10
CA PHE A 73 -21.32 13.59 14.39
C PHE A 73 -20.59 14.84 14.91
N GLY A 74 -20.43 15.88 14.09
CA GLY A 74 -19.64 17.06 14.46
C GLY A 74 -18.15 16.76 14.60
N GLU A 75 -17.70 15.59 14.13
CA GLU A 75 -16.33 15.13 14.24
C GLU A 75 -15.51 15.56 13.01
N ASN A 76 -14.22 15.83 13.20
CA ASN A 76 -13.31 16.18 12.12
C ASN A 76 -12.49 14.96 11.70
N ALA A 77 -12.94 14.29 10.64
CA ALA A 77 -12.31 13.09 10.12
C ALA A 77 -11.20 13.33 9.07
N LEU A 78 -10.69 14.57 8.94
CA LEU A 78 -9.66 14.91 7.96
C LEU A 78 -8.36 14.15 8.19
N ASP A 79 -7.96 13.94 9.44
CA ASP A 79 -6.77 13.18 9.82
C ASP A 79 -6.87 11.72 9.38
N THR A 80 -7.98 11.05 9.72
CA THR A 80 -8.28 9.66 9.35
C THR A 80 -8.36 9.53 7.83
N MET A 81 -8.98 10.50 7.14
CA MET A 81 -9.02 10.56 5.68
C MET A 81 -7.60 10.65 5.09
N LEU A 82 -6.76 11.57 5.55
CA LEU A 82 -5.40 11.76 5.03
C LEU A 82 -4.54 10.52 5.24
N TRP A 83 -4.62 9.89 6.41
CA TRP A 83 -3.96 8.60 6.67
C TRP A 83 -4.51 7.49 5.77
N GLY A 84 -5.82 7.43 5.58
CA GLY A 84 -6.48 6.53 4.64
C GLY A 84 -5.97 6.70 3.21
N LEU A 85 -5.83 7.93 2.72
CA LEU A 85 -5.27 8.21 1.40
C LEU A 85 -3.82 7.73 1.27
N ALA A 86 -3.00 7.95 2.29
CA ALA A 86 -1.62 7.43 2.30
C ALA A 86 -1.61 5.90 2.25
N VAL A 87 -2.48 5.25 3.03
CA VAL A 87 -2.64 3.78 3.03
C VAL A 87 -3.14 3.27 1.68
N PHE A 88 -4.07 3.94 1.02
CA PHE A 88 -4.54 3.56 -0.31
C PHE A 88 -3.39 3.50 -1.33
N PHE A 89 -2.60 4.58 -1.44
CA PHE A 89 -1.48 4.60 -2.37
C PHE A 89 -0.42 3.56 -2.00
N TYR A 90 -0.10 3.44 -0.72
CA TYR A 90 0.86 2.45 -0.23
C TYR A 90 0.41 1.01 -0.55
N SER A 91 -0.84 0.67 -0.27
CA SER A 91 -1.41 -0.67 -0.46
C SER A 91 -1.40 -1.11 -1.93
N ASN A 92 -1.44 -0.15 -2.86
CA ASN A 92 -1.33 -0.45 -4.29
C ASN A 92 0.07 -0.92 -4.72
N PHE A 93 1.12 -0.60 -3.96
CA PHE A 93 2.49 -1.07 -4.23
C PHE A 93 2.97 -2.11 -3.24
N LEU A 94 2.20 -2.33 -2.17
CA LEU A 94 2.54 -3.25 -1.09
C LEU A 94 2.86 -4.67 -1.58
N PRO A 95 2.09 -5.31 -2.46
CA PRO A 95 2.36 -6.71 -2.85
C PRO A 95 3.71 -6.88 -3.57
N ASN A 96 4.23 -5.82 -4.19
CA ASN A 96 5.53 -5.80 -4.86
C ASN A 96 6.71 -5.64 -3.89
N LEU A 97 6.52 -5.05 -2.70
CA LEU A 97 7.61 -4.83 -1.73
C LEU A 97 8.21 -6.14 -1.19
N PRO A 98 7.41 -7.15 -0.79
CA PRO A 98 7.93 -8.45 -0.36
C PRO A 98 8.76 -9.21 -1.39
N SER A 99 8.71 -8.85 -2.68
CA SER A 99 9.48 -9.53 -3.75
C SER A 99 10.99 -9.55 -3.47
N ILE A 100 11.50 -8.62 -2.66
CA ILE A 100 12.87 -8.58 -2.14
C ILE A 100 13.27 -9.89 -1.43
N TYR A 101 12.33 -10.47 -0.70
CA TYR A 101 12.50 -11.68 0.11
C TYR A 101 12.06 -12.95 -0.63
N ARG A 102 11.67 -12.85 -1.91
CA ARG A 102 11.28 -14.02 -2.69
C ARG A 102 12.47 -14.96 -2.90
N LYS A 103 12.23 -16.28 -2.79
CA LYS A 103 13.21 -17.31 -3.18
C LYS A 103 13.41 -17.29 -4.69
N LYS A 104 14.65 -17.47 -5.12
CA LYS A 104 14.97 -17.78 -6.52
C LYS A 104 14.83 -19.29 -6.72
N ALA A 105 14.30 -19.71 -7.87
CA ALA A 105 14.05 -21.11 -8.22
C ALA A 105 15.27 -22.05 -8.10
N LYS A 106 16.50 -21.51 -8.06
CA LYS A 106 17.74 -22.29 -7.86
C LYS A 106 18.04 -22.65 -6.40
N ASN A 107 17.31 -22.12 -5.41
CA ASN A 107 17.52 -22.38 -3.98
C ASN A 107 16.34 -23.18 -3.38
N ASN A 108 15.95 -24.28 -4.03
CA ASN A 108 14.84 -25.12 -3.56
C ASN A 108 15.12 -25.86 -2.25
N ASP A 109 16.40 -26.00 -1.85
CA ASP A 109 16.79 -26.74 -0.64
C ASP A 109 16.67 -25.93 0.66
N ALA A 110 16.45 -24.60 0.57
CA ALA A 110 16.25 -23.79 1.77
C ALA A 110 14.83 -24.03 2.33
N LYS A 111 14.71 -24.40 3.61
CA LYS A 111 13.41 -24.51 4.31
C LYS A 111 12.60 -23.23 4.16
N ASP A 112 11.28 -23.37 3.96
CA ASP A 112 10.39 -22.20 3.89
C ASP A 112 10.28 -21.49 5.23
N LEU A 113 9.99 -20.20 5.19
CA LEU A 113 9.81 -19.42 6.41
C LEU A 113 8.55 -19.90 7.15
N PRO A 114 8.60 -19.92 8.50
CA PRO A 114 7.39 -20.07 9.30
C PRO A 114 6.33 -19.04 8.89
N TRP A 115 5.05 -19.42 8.99
CA TRP A 115 3.94 -18.61 8.50
C TRP A 115 3.93 -17.18 9.05
N TYR A 116 4.25 -17.00 10.34
CA TYR A 116 4.27 -15.68 10.98
C TYR A 116 5.36 -14.78 10.40
N LYS A 117 6.54 -15.32 10.04
CA LYS A 117 7.60 -14.55 9.37
C LYS A 117 7.19 -14.17 7.95
N ARG A 118 6.46 -15.06 7.25
CA ARG A 118 5.93 -14.75 5.92
C ARG A 118 4.99 -13.55 5.98
N TYR A 119 4.01 -13.52 6.87
CA TYR A 119 3.12 -12.37 6.95
C TYR A 119 3.78 -11.14 7.57
N ALA A 120 4.77 -11.30 8.46
CA ALA A 120 5.55 -10.15 8.93
C ALA A 120 6.23 -9.39 7.79
N ILE A 121 6.65 -10.09 6.72
CA ILE A 121 7.21 -9.43 5.53
C ILE A 121 6.20 -8.48 4.86
N LEU A 122 4.94 -8.90 4.76
CA LEU A 122 3.87 -8.09 4.19
C LEU A 122 3.48 -6.95 5.14
N LEU A 123 3.13 -7.29 6.38
CA LEU A 123 2.53 -6.36 7.34
C LEU A 123 3.51 -5.27 7.80
N PHE A 124 4.80 -5.60 7.90
CA PHE A 124 5.84 -4.68 8.33
C PHE A 124 6.80 -4.29 7.21
N ALA A 125 6.36 -4.39 5.93
CA ALA A 125 7.17 -3.99 4.79
C ALA A 125 7.82 -2.60 4.92
N PRO A 126 7.19 -1.54 5.49
CA PRO A 126 7.87 -0.24 5.65
C PRO A 126 9.08 -0.32 6.58
N LEU A 127 8.94 -1.02 7.72
CA LEU A 127 10.03 -1.24 8.66
C LEU A 127 11.14 -2.08 8.04
N LEU A 128 10.78 -3.09 7.24
CA LEU A 128 11.75 -3.95 6.56
C LEU A 128 12.51 -3.21 5.47
N VAL A 129 11.84 -2.34 4.71
CA VAL A 129 12.51 -1.42 3.79
C VAL A 129 13.45 -0.51 4.57
N TRP A 130 13.00 0.09 5.69
CA TRP A 130 13.87 0.91 6.54
C TRP A 130 15.13 0.18 7.01
N ILE A 131 14.98 -1.01 7.60
CA ILE A 131 16.08 -1.89 8.05
C ILE A 131 17.05 -2.19 6.90
N LEU A 132 16.53 -2.47 5.71
CA LEU A 132 17.33 -2.68 4.51
C LEU A 132 18.16 -1.43 4.16
N PHE A 133 17.58 -0.24 4.24
CA PHE A 133 18.28 1.02 3.96
C PHE A 133 19.35 1.32 5.02
N SER A 134 19.12 0.97 6.29
CA SER A 134 20.09 1.00 7.39
C SER A 134 21.26 0.02 7.23
N GLY A 135 21.27 -0.80 6.16
CA GLY A 135 22.37 -1.71 5.83
C GLY A 135 22.21 -3.12 6.41
N ILE A 136 21.16 -3.36 7.19
CA ILE A 136 20.88 -4.67 7.77
C ILE A 136 20.10 -5.50 6.74
N ARG A 137 20.65 -6.67 6.38
CA ARG A 137 20.00 -7.60 5.44
C ARG A 137 19.50 -8.82 6.18
N LEU A 138 18.18 -8.94 6.31
CA LEU A 138 17.56 -10.15 6.82
C LEU A 138 17.73 -11.30 5.82
N SER A 139 18.17 -12.46 6.29
CA SER A 139 18.32 -13.69 5.50
C SER A 139 16.99 -14.39 5.18
N TRP A 140 15.87 -13.70 5.41
CA TRP A 140 14.52 -14.22 5.26
C TRP A 140 14.22 -14.48 3.78
N ARG A 141 13.69 -15.68 3.47
CA ARG A 141 13.33 -16.08 2.12
C ARG A 141 12.01 -16.84 2.10
N THR A 142 11.05 -16.40 1.29
CA THR A 142 9.69 -16.99 1.19
C THR A 142 9.35 -17.37 -0.25
N THR A 143 8.52 -18.39 -0.44
CA THR A 143 7.88 -18.71 -1.73
C THR A 143 6.59 -17.91 -1.96
N GLU A 144 6.03 -17.32 -0.91
CA GLU A 144 4.77 -16.56 -0.97
C GLU A 144 4.91 -15.36 -1.92
N THR A 145 3.93 -15.20 -2.82
CA THR A 145 3.91 -14.08 -3.76
C THR A 145 3.09 -12.91 -3.25
N TYR A 146 2.20 -13.09 -2.27
CA TYR A 146 1.28 -12.06 -1.74
C TYR A 146 0.30 -11.46 -2.76
N HIS A 147 0.37 -11.82 -4.04
CA HIS A 147 -0.56 -11.37 -5.08
C HIS A 147 -1.83 -12.24 -5.05
N ASN A 148 -2.51 -12.29 -3.90
CA ASN A 148 -3.67 -13.13 -3.68
C ASN A 148 -4.62 -12.57 -2.61
N PHE A 149 -5.88 -13.02 -2.67
CA PHE A 149 -6.92 -12.61 -1.72
C PHE A 149 -6.64 -13.04 -0.27
N LYS A 150 -5.90 -14.13 -0.06
CA LYS A 150 -5.52 -14.57 1.30
C LYS A 150 -4.65 -13.52 2.00
N SER A 151 -3.64 -13.01 1.29
CA SER A 151 -2.75 -11.96 1.78
C SER A 151 -3.48 -10.64 1.97
N LEU A 152 -4.42 -10.33 1.07
CA LEU A 152 -5.32 -9.19 1.23
C LEU A 152 -6.14 -9.29 2.53
N THR A 153 -6.77 -10.44 2.81
CA THR A 153 -7.55 -10.63 4.04
C THR A 153 -6.69 -10.42 5.29
N VAL A 154 -5.50 -11.02 5.34
CA VAL A 154 -4.57 -10.84 6.46
C VAL A 154 -4.16 -9.37 6.62
N TYR A 155 -3.92 -8.68 5.51
CA TYR A 155 -3.58 -7.26 5.51
C TYR A 155 -4.74 -6.37 5.98
N CYS A 156 -5.98 -6.65 5.56
CA CYS A 156 -7.16 -5.90 6.02
C CYS A 156 -7.40 -6.08 7.52
N ILE A 157 -7.24 -7.30 8.05
CA ILE A 157 -7.34 -7.54 9.51
C ILE A 157 -6.26 -6.73 10.24
N PHE A 158 -5.03 -6.72 9.72
CA PHE A 158 -3.96 -5.92 10.29
C PHE A 158 -4.28 -4.42 10.26
N LEU A 159 -4.77 -3.89 9.13
CA LEU A 159 -5.18 -2.49 9.03
C LEU A 159 -6.34 -2.16 9.96
N PHE A 160 -7.28 -3.07 10.18
CA PHE A 160 -8.35 -2.88 11.16
C PHE A 160 -7.79 -2.76 12.58
N ILE A 161 -6.83 -3.61 12.97
CA ILE A 161 -6.15 -3.52 14.28
C ILE A 161 -5.39 -2.19 14.39
N VAL A 162 -4.66 -1.80 13.34
CA VAL A 162 -3.91 -0.52 13.32
C VAL A 162 -4.87 0.67 13.40
N GLY A 163 -5.97 0.66 12.65
CA GLY A 163 -6.99 1.70 12.68
C GLY A 163 -7.64 1.79 14.05
N PHE A 164 -7.97 0.65 14.66
CA PHE A 164 -8.47 0.60 16.03
C PHE A 164 -7.49 1.25 17.00
N LEU A 165 -6.22 0.85 16.99
CA LEU A 165 -5.21 1.41 17.89
C LEU A 165 -4.92 2.90 17.65
N ALA A 166 -4.99 3.35 16.40
CA ALA A 166 -4.67 4.74 16.04
C ALA A 166 -5.82 5.71 16.32
N PHE A 167 -7.07 5.26 16.17
CA PHE A 167 -8.22 6.15 16.18
C PHE A 167 -9.18 5.91 17.35
N ILE A 168 -9.03 4.86 18.15
CA ILE A 168 -9.91 4.63 19.31
C ILE A 168 -9.92 5.83 20.27
N LYS A 169 -11.12 6.32 20.58
CA LYS A 169 -11.35 7.39 21.57
C LYS A 169 -12.35 6.89 22.62
N PHE A 170 -12.13 7.27 23.87
CA PHE A 170 -13.04 6.94 24.98
C PHE A 170 -13.75 8.21 25.46
N PRO A 171 -15.09 8.17 25.68
CA PRO A 171 -15.99 7.05 25.40
C PRO A 171 -16.14 6.78 23.88
N ILE A 172 -16.39 5.52 23.53
CA ILE A 172 -16.53 5.11 22.12
C ILE A 172 -17.83 5.71 21.56
N THR A 173 -17.70 6.57 20.55
CA THR A 173 -18.82 7.14 19.79
C THR A 173 -19.06 6.35 18.49
N LEU A 174 -20.22 6.56 17.86
CA LEU A 174 -20.50 5.97 16.55
C LEU A 174 -19.57 6.54 15.46
N GLY A 175 -19.28 7.85 15.50
CA GLY A 175 -18.31 8.50 14.60
C GLY A 175 -16.92 7.85 14.73
N ASN A 176 -16.44 7.68 15.98
CA ASN A 176 -15.20 6.98 16.25
C ASN A 176 -15.13 5.57 15.65
N PHE A 177 -16.23 4.81 15.75
CA PHE A 177 -16.30 3.48 15.17
C PHE A 177 -16.26 3.51 13.63
N VAL A 178 -16.89 4.50 13.00
CA VAL A 178 -16.83 4.71 11.54
C VAL A 178 -15.40 5.07 11.11
N GLU A 179 -14.69 5.94 11.84
CA GLU A 179 -13.27 6.26 11.56
C GLU A 179 -12.41 4.98 11.50
N ILE A 180 -12.57 4.10 12.49
CA ILE A 180 -11.85 2.82 12.60
C ILE A 180 -12.16 1.90 11.41
N LEU A 181 -13.42 1.83 10.96
CA LEU A 181 -13.85 0.97 9.86
C LEU A 181 -13.47 1.50 8.48
N VAL A 182 -13.46 2.81 8.30
CA VAL A 182 -13.13 3.42 7.01
C VAL A 182 -11.65 3.25 6.67
N PHE A 183 -10.77 3.26 7.67
CA PHE A 183 -9.33 3.10 7.48
C PHE A 183 -8.92 1.84 6.68
N PRO A 184 -9.32 0.60 7.05
CA PRO A 184 -8.99 -0.60 6.27
C PRO A 184 -9.62 -0.61 4.86
N LEU A 185 -10.73 0.11 4.61
CA LEU A 185 -11.36 0.17 3.29
C LEU A 185 -10.47 0.88 2.24
N TYR A 186 -9.70 1.88 2.67
CA TYR A 186 -8.70 2.51 1.80
C TYR A 186 -7.62 1.51 1.39
N GLY A 187 -7.09 0.75 2.35
CA GLY A 187 -6.06 -0.24 2.08
C GLY A 187 -6.57 -1.41 1.24
N LEU A 188 -7.78 -1.90 1.54
CA LEU A 188 -8.49 -2.89 0.73
C LEU A 188 -8.58 -2.43 -0.73
N THR A 189 -9.05 -1.21 -0.96
CA THR A 189 -9.23 -0.69 -2.32
C THR A 189 -7.89 -0.51 -3.05
N GLY A 190 -6.85 -0.03 -2.35
CA GLY A 190 -5.50 0.09 -2.92
C GLY A 190 -4.93 -1.28 -3.33
N TYR A 191 -5.08 -2.29 -2.48
CA TYR A 191 -4.61 -3.65 -2.76
C TYR A 191 -5.43 -4.32 -3.87
N LEU A 192 -6.76 -4.15 -3.89
CA LEU A 192 -7.60 -4.65 -4.98
C LEU A 192 -7.25 -3.99 -6.32
N THR A 193 -6.90 -2.70 -6.30
CA THR A 193 -6.41 -1.99 -7.49
C THR A 193 -5.12 -2.62 -8.01
N HIS A 194 -4.21 -2.99 -7.12
CA HIS A 194 -3.01 -3.74 -7.48
C HIS A 194 -3.34 -5.09 -8.11
N LEU A 195 -4.16 -5.93 -7.45
CA LEU A 195 -4.53 -7.25 -7.96
C LEU A 195 -5.23 -7.20 -9.32
N LYS A 196 -5.98 -6.13 -9.59
CA LYS A 196 -6.64 -5.89 -10.87
C LYS A 196 -5.64 -5.55 -11.98
N VAL A 197 -4.61 -4.76 -11.69
CA VAL A 197 -3.53 -4.48 -12.65
C VAL A 197 -2.81 -5.77 -13.03
N ASP A 198 -2.57 -6.62 -12.04
CA ASP A 198 -1.89 -7.91 -12.18
C ASP A 198 -2.78 -9.01 -12.77
N LYS A 199 -4.04 -8.70 -13.11
CA LYS A 199 -5.01 -9.64 -13.70
C LYS A 199 -5.20 -10.92 -12.86
N ILE A 200 -5.11 -10.79 -11.53
CA ILE A 200 -5.43 -11.88 -10.59
C ILE A 200 -6.95 -12.13 -10.55
N TRP A 201 -7.74 -11.11 -10.91
CA TRP A 201 -9.20 -11.12 -11.02
C TRP A 201 -9.66 -10.09 -12.06
#